data_AF-A0A699XBA5-F1
#
_entry.id   AF-A0A699XBA5-F1
#
_cell.length_a   1.000
_cell.length_b   1.000
_cell.length_c   1.000
_cell.angle_alpha   90.00
_cell.angle_beta   90.00
_cell.angle_gamma   90.00
#
_symmetry.space_group_name_H-M   'P 1'
#
loop_
_entity.id
_entity.type
_entity.pdbx_description
1 polymer ?
#
loop_
_entity_poly.entity_id
_entity_poly.type
_entity_poly.pdbx_seq_one_letter_code
_entity_poly.pdbx_strand_id
1 'polypeptide(L)' 'LISEFDTTALSVATDTARPARHYLPEEFYVTDWAALEPFFKELQTRELPDAAALEQWLLDRSELEAVLSEDLA' A
#
# COMPACT_ATOMS: atom_id res chain seq x y z
N LEU A 1 19.03 31.04 -30.27
CA LEU A 1 17.60 30.71 -30.42
C LEU A 1 17.36 29.49 -29.53
N ILE A 2 16.45 29.63 -28.56
CA ILE A 2 16.10 28.73 -27.46
C ILE A 2 16.51 27.25 -27.57
N SER A 3 17.33 26.80 -26.61
CA SER A 3 17.63 25.39 -26.35
C SER A 3 16.36 24.70 -25.86
N GLU A 4 15.99 23.61 -26.51
CA GLU A 4 14.82 22.80 -26.17
C GLU A 4 15.01 22.23 -24.75
N PHE A 5 14.12 22.64 -23.84
CA PHE A 5 14.12 22.15 -22.47
C PHE A 5 13.69 20.68 -22.48
N ASP A 6 14.51 19.87 -21.83
CA ASP A 6 14.30 18.45 -21.60
C ASP A 6 12.93 18.20 -20.96
N THR A 7 11.99 17.68 -21.76
CA THR A 7 10.60 17.42 -21.35
C THR A 7 10.46 16.10 -20.57
N THR A 8 11.57 15.43 -20.25
CA THR A 8 11.55 14.10 -19.62
C THR A 8 11.26 14.16 -18.11
N ALA A 9 11.37 15.34 -17.49
CA ALA A 9 11.22 15.50 -16.03
C ALA A 9 9.78 15.68 -15.52
N LEU A 10 8.78 15.80 -16.39
CA LEU A 10 7.42 16.21 -15.99
C LEU A 10 6.44 15.06 -15.72
N SER A 11 6.77 13.80 -16.02
CA SER A 11 5.82 12.67 -15.85
C SER A 11 5.88 11.98 -14.48
N VAL A 12 6.88 12.25 -13.64
CA VAL A 12 7.02 11.58 -12.33
C VAL A 12 6.06 12.11 -11.26
N ALA A 13 5.49 13.30 -11.44
CA ALA A 13 4.63 13.95 -10.45
C ALA A 13 3.13 13.62 -10.58
N THR A 14 2.72 12.92 -11.64
CA THR A 14 1.31 12.58 -11.94
C THR A 14 1.12 11.09 -12.22
N ASP A 15 2.05 10.24 -11.79
CA ASP A 15 1.81 8.79 -11.85
C ASP A 15 0.90 8.41 -10.68
N THR A 16 -0.41 8.42 -10.91
CA THR A 16 -1.44 8.01 -9.94
C THR A 16 -1.63 6.49 -9.93
N ALA A 17 -0.67 5.73 -10.48
CA ALA A 17 -0.74 4.28 -10.48
C ALA A 17 -0.67 3.78 -9.03
N ARG A 18 -1.65 2.96 -8.65
CA ARG A 18 -1.63 2.30 -7.34
C ARG A 18 -0.35 1.45 -7.28
N PRO A 19 0.47 1.57 -6.21
CA PRO A 19 1.63 0.71 -6.05
C PRO A 19 1.20 -0.76 -6.00
N ALA A 20 2.07 -1.66 -6.45
CA ALA A 20 1.82 -3.10 -6.36
C ALA A 20 1.54 -3.48 -4.90
N ARG A 21 0.54 -4.36 -4.71
CA ARG A 21 0.20 -4.87 -3.38
C ARG A 21 1.24 -5.91 -2.96
N HIS A 22 1.67 -5.84 -1.71
CA HIS A 22 2.67 -6.74 -1.15
C HIS A 22 2.07 -7.60 -0.03
N TYR A 23 1.17 -7.01 0.76
CA TYR A 23 0.54 -7.68 1.88
C TYR A 23 -0.83 -8.28 1.54
N LEU A 24 -1.64 -7.55 0.76
CA LEU A 24 -2.96 -8.00 0.35
C LEU A 24 -2.92 -8.65 -1.04
N PRO A 25 -3.89 -9.54 -1.35
CA PRO A 25 -4.10 -9.99 -2.72
C PRO A 25 -4.33 -8.80 -3.67
N GLU A 26 -3.79 -8.90 -4.90
CA GLU A 26 -3.96 -7.85 -5.92
C GLU A 26 -5.44 -7.52 -6.16
N GLU A 27 -6.28 -8.55 -6.23
CA GLU A 27 -7.74 -8.46 -6.40
C GLU A 27 -8.49 -8.59 -5.05
N PHE A 28 -7.99 -7.96 -3.99
CA PHE A 28 -8.70 -7.91 -2.71
C PHE A 28 -9.74 -6.78 -2.67
N TYR A 29 -10.98 -7.15 -2.35
CA TYR A 29 -12.14 -6.27 -2.22
C TYR A 29 -12.69 -6.32 -0.79
N VAL A 30 -13.06 -5.17 -0.24
CA VAL A 30 -13.63 -5.11 1.11
C VAL A 30 -15.13 -5.39 1.02
N THR A 31 -15.52 -6.65 1.18
CA THR A 31 -16.94 -7.03 1.14
C THR A 31 -17.61 -6.90 2.50
N ASP A 32 -16.93 -7.38 3.53
CA ASP A 32 -17.43 -7.48 4.90
C ASP A 32 -16.28 -7.74 5.88
N TRP A 33 -16.60 -7.74 7.17
CA TRP A 33 -15.61 -7.95 8.22
C TRP A 33 -14.90 -9.31 8.12
N ALA A 34 -15.55 -10.38 7.66
CA ALA A 34 -14.93 -11.70 7.59
C ALA A 34 -13.80 -11.76 6.57
N ALA A 35 -13.83 -10.93 5.52
CA ALA A 35 -12.73 -10.81 4.57
C ALA A 35 -11.52 -10.06 5.17
N LEU A 36 -11.75 -9.12 6.08
CA LEU A 36 -10.71 -8.29 6.71
C LEU A 36 -10.09 -8.93 7.96
N GLU A 37 -10.91 -9.61 8.76
CA GLU A 37 -10.54 -10.15 10.07
C GLU A 37 -9.24 -10.96 10.06
N PRO A 38 -8.96 -11.84 9.07
CA PRO A 38 -7.72 -12.61 9.05
C PRO A 38 -6.47 -11.73 9.02
N PHE A 39 -6.47 -10.64 8.23
CA PHE A 39 -5.34 -9.74 8.10
C PHE A 39 -5.11 -8.91 9.37
N PHE A 40 -6.19 -8.49 10.04
CA PHE A 40 -6.09 -7.81 11.33
C PHE A 40 -5.58 -8.73 12.44
N LYS A 41 -6.05 -10.00 12.48
CA LYS A 41 -5.58 -10.98 13.45
C LYS A 41 -4.11 -11.35 13.24
N GLU A 42 -3.70 -11.49 11.99
CA GLU A 42 -2.31 -11.76 11.63
C GLU A 42 -1.42 -10.59 12.11
N LEU A 43 -1.72 -9.34 11.73
CA LEU A 43 -0.96 -8.17 12.18
C LEU A 43 -0.95 -8.03 13.71
N GLN A 44 -2.04 -8.35 14.40
CA GLN A 44 -2.11 -8.27 15.86
C GLN A 44 -1.23 -9.31 16.56
N THR A 45 -1.05 -10.49 15.96
CA THR A 45 -0.36 -11.62 16.59
C THR A 45 1.05 -11.87 16.03
N ARG A 46 1.44 -11.16 14.98
CA ARG A 46 2.76 -11.26 14.35
C ARG A 46 3.88 -10.93 15.33
N GLU A 47 4.89 -11.80 15.38
CA GLU A 47 6.10 -11.56 16.15
C GLU A 47 7.00 -10.53 15.44
N LEU A 48 7.59 -9.61 16.22
CA LEU A 48 8.45 -8.53 15.73
C LEU A 48 9.85 -8.65 16.38
N PRO A 49 10.67 -9.62 15.94
CA PRO A 49 11.94 -9.93 16.60
C PRO A 49 13.02 -8.85 16.41
N ASP A 50 12.89 -8.01 15.38
CA ASP A 50 13.87 -7.00 15.02
C ASP A 50 13.25 -5.79 14.31
N ALA A 51 14.10 -4.79 14.01
CA ALA A 51 13.67 -3.56 13.36
C ALA A 51 13.16 -3.75 11.93
N ALA A 52 13.69 -4.72 11.18
CA ALA A 52 13.23 -5.00 9.82
C ALA A 52 11.84 -5.63 9.85
N ALA A 53 11.57 -6.53 10.80
CA ALA A 53 10.24 -7.08 11.02
C ALA A 53 9.21 -5.99 11.38
N LEU A 54 9.59 -5.02 12.23
CA LEU A 54 8.74 -3.87 12.55
C LEU A 54 8.48 -2.97 11.33
N GLU A 55 9.49 -2.70 10.51
CA GLU A 55 9.34 -1.93 9.28
C GLU A 55 8.34 -2.60 8.33
N GLN A 56 8.49 -3.91 8.10
CA GLN A 56 7.55 -4.67 7.27
C GLN A 56 6.13 -4.64 7.84
N TRP A 57 5.98 -4.79 9.16
CA TRP A 57 4.67 -4.70 9.81
C TRP A 57 4.00 -3.33 9.60
N LEU A 58 4.77 -2.24 9.67
CA LEU A 58 4.25 -0.89 9.41
C LEU A 58 3.80 -0.72 7.96
N LEU A 59 4.55 -1.27 7.00
CA LEU A 59 4.19 -1.26 5.58
C LEU A 59 2.89 -2.04 5.33
N ASP A 60 2.79 -3.25 5.86
CA ASP A 60 1.62 -4.13 5.71
C ASP A 60 0.36 -3.49 6.32
N ARG A 61 0.49 -2.89 7.51
CA ARG A 61 -0.60 -2.14 8.13
C ARG A 61 -1.02 -0.95 7.29
N SER A 62 -0.06 -0.18 6.78
CA SER A 62 -0.33 1.00 5.95
C SER A 62 -1.03 0.62 4.63
N GLU A 63 -0.65 -0.51 4.03
CA GLU A 63 -1.33 -1.06 2.85
C GLU A 63 -2.79 -1.42 3.15
N LEU A 64 -3.03 -2.11 4.27
CA LEU A 64 -4.39 -2.45 4.70
C LEU A 64 -5.24 -1.19 4.93
N GLU A 65 -4.71 -0.20 5.64
CA GLU A 65 -5.40 1.08 5.90
C GLU A 65 -5.70 1.85 4.60
N ALA A 66 -4.81 1.82 3.62
CA ALA A 66 -5.02 2.44 2.32
C ALA A 66 -6.20 1.80 1.57
N VAL A 67 -6.27 0.47 1.54
CA VAL A 67 -7.38 -0.24 0.88
C VAL A 67 -8.72 0.06 1.54
N LEU A 68 -8.79 0.11 2.88
CA LEU A 68 -10.01 0.51 3.57
C LEU A 68 -10.42 1.95 3.22
N SER A 69 -9.45 2.86 3.14
CA SER A 69 -9.72 4.27 2.83
C SER A 69 -10.23 4.46 1.40
N GLU A 70 -9.72 3.68 0.43
CA GLU A 70 -10.18 3.72 -0.96
C GLU A 70 -11.60 3.17 -1.13
N ASP A 71 -11.97 2.12 -0.39
CA ASP A 71 -13.28 1.46 -0.52
C ASP A 71 -14.40 2.22 0.24
N LEU A 72 -14.04 2.92 1.32
CA LEU A 72 -14.98 3.68 2.16
C LEU A 72 -15.15 5.17 1.79
N ALA A 73 -14.40 5.68 0.80
CA ALA A 73 -14.44 7.08 0.34
C ALA A 73 -15.61 7.37 -0.63
#